data_AF-A0A6G3XPT4-F1
#
_entry.id   AF-A0A6G3XPT4-F1
#
_cell.length_a   1.000
_cell.length_b   1.000
_cell.length_c   1.000
_cell.angle_alpha   90.00
_cell.angle_beta   90.00
_cell.angle_gamma   90.00
#
_symmetry.space_group_name_H-M   'P 1'
#
loop_
_entity.id
_entity.type
_entity.pdbx_description
1 polymer ?
#
loop_
_entity_poly.entity_id
_entity_poly.type
_entity_poly.pdbx_seq_one_letter_code
_entity_poly.pdbx_strand_id
1 'polypeptide(L)'
;LRTAEDRPWIWRLHREAESFAVLGTLGHFYRRGVATSLTQIGDVRQLDFLRAFDQVIAETAADRDAEDLLPKAVRTYCAVIAHHLGALDKFEPAVARELKSRGAAALGRLPQRLLDEALDAMDVTR
;
A
#
# COMPACT_ATOMS: atom_id res chain seq x y z
N LEU A 1 -1.80 -0.16 13.93
CA LEU A 1 -2.01 0.41 12.59
C LEU A 1 -3.47 0.85 12.54
N ARG A 2 -3.76 2.10 12.13
CA ARG A 2 -5.14 2.64 12.07
C ARG A 2 -5.73 2.62 10.66
N THR A 3 -4.88 2.55 9.64
CA THR A 3 -5.28 2.40 8.25
C THR A 3 -4.41 1.35 7.60
N ALA A 4 -5.00 0.61 6.65
CA ALA A 4 -4.34 -0.45 5.89
C ALA A 4 -3.75 -1.58 6.77
N GLU A 5 -4.24 -1.73 8.01
CA GLU A 5 -3.82 -2.78 8.95
C GLU A 5 -4.13 -4.19 8.46
N ASP A 6 -5.11 -4.31 7.56
CA ASP A 6 -5.47 -5.53 6.84
C ASP A 6 -4.39 -5.95 5.84
N ARG A 7 -3.55 -5.02 5.36
CA ARG A 7 -2.56 -5.31 4.31
C ARG A 7 -1.47 -6.28 4.75
N PRO A 8 -0.75 -6.09 5.87
CA PRO A 8 0.21 -7.09 6.33
C PRO A 8 -0.44 -8.45 6.55
N TRP A 9 -1.64 -8.47 7.11
CA TRP A 9 -2.36 -9.71 7.41
C TRP A 9 -2.74 -10.48 6.14
N ILE A 10 -3.33 -9.83 5.13
CA ILE A 10 -3.74 -10.51 3.89
C ILE A 10 -2.53 -10.99 3.08
N TRP A 11 -1.43 -10.22 3.08
CA TRP A 11 -0.18 -10.64 2.43
C TRP A 11 0.41 -11.87 3.10
N ARG A 12 0.48 -11.86 4.44
CA ARG A 12 0.95 -13.03 5.20
C ARG A 12 0.07 -14.25 4.93
N LEU A 13 -1.25 -14.08 4.99
CA LEU A 13 -2.21 -15.15 4.72
C LEU A 13 -1.91 -15.84 3.38
N HIS A 14 -1.68 -15.08 2.30
CA HIS A 14 -1.44 -15.67 0.98
C HIS A 14 -0.04 -16.27 0.82
N ARG A 15 0.98 -15.71 1.47
CA ARG A 15 2.35 -16.25 1.42
C ARG A 15 2.52 -17.53 2.23
N GLU A 16 1.81 -17.63 3.36
CA GLU A 16 1.90 -18.77 4.26
C GLU A 16 0.84 -19.85 3.98
N ALA A 17 -0.18 -19.57 3.16
CA ALA A 17 -1.17 -20.55 2.76
C ALA A 17 -0.55 -21.62 1.85
N GLU A 18 -0.84 -22.89 2.13
CA GLU A 18 -0.51 -24.00 1.23
C GLU A 18 -1.34 -23.94 -0.07
N SER A 19 -2.59 -23.48 0.03
CA SER A 19 -3.48 -23.28 -1.11
C SER A 19 -4.57 -22.25 -0.79
N PHE A 20 -5.13 -21.63 -1.83
CA PHE A 20 -6.31 -20.77 -1.73
C PHE A 20 -7.18 -20.93 -2.99
N ALA A 21 -8.45 -20.55 -2.89
CA ALA A 21 -9.38 -20.56 -4.01
C ALA A 21 -10.01 -19.18 -4.19
N VAL A 22 -10.21 -18.76 -5.44
CA VAL A 22 -10.96 -17.55 -5.80
C VAL A 22 -12.29 -17.99 -6.37
N LEU A 23 -13.38 -17.74 -5.65
CA LEU A 23 -14.74 -18.13 -6.04
C LEU A 23 -15.48 -16.94 -6.67
N GLY A 24 -16.16 -17.17 -7.79
CA GLY A 24 -16.99 -16.17 -8.47
C GLY A 24 -18.37 -15.94 -7.83
N THR A 25 -18.52 -16.18 -6.54
CA THR A 25 -19.80 -16.07 -5.83
C THR A 25 -20.08 -14.61 -5.39
N LEU A 26 -21.36 -14.26 -5.24
CA LEU A 26 -21.76 -12.98 -4.66
C LEU A 26 -21.30 -12.91 -3.19
N GLY A 27 -20.27 -12.10 -2.94
CA GLY A 27 -19.69 -11.90 -1.61
C GLY A 27 -20.23 -10.67 -0.87
N HIS A 28 -19.67 -10.44 0.32
CA HIS A 28 -19.94 -9.22 1.09
C HIS A 28 -19.14 -8.04 0.54
N PHE A 29 -19.82 -6.91 0.28
CA PHE A 29 -19.19 -5.68 -0.17
C PHE A 29 -19.19 -4.64 0.95
N TYR A 30 -18.04 -4.02 1.20
CA TYR A 30 -17.96 -2.88 2.11
C TYR A 30 -18.72 -1.68 1.55
N ARG A 31 -19.47 -1.00 2.41
CA ARG A 31 -20.11 0.28 2.07
C ARG A 31 -19.03 1.34 1.86
N ARG A 32 -19.07 2.02 0.71
CA ARG A 32 -18.16 3.13 0.38
C ARG A 32 -18.78 4.48 0.73
N GLY A 33 -17.94 5.50 0.90
CA GLY A 33 -18.39 6.89 1.07
C GLY A 33 -19.05 7.22 2.40
N VAL A 34 -18.86 6.40 3.43
CA VAL A 34 -19.35 6.71 4.78
C VAL A 34 -18.53 7.87 5.34
N ALA A 35 -19.18 9.00 5.63
CA ALA A 35 -18.51 10.24 6.04
C ALA A 35 -17.61 10.09 7.27
N THR A 36 -17.96 9.18 8.19
CA THR A 36 -17.19 8.88 9.40
C THR A 36 -16.08 7.84 9.19
N SER A 37 -15.88 7.35 7.96
CA SER A 37 -14.83 6.38 7.65
C SER A 37 -13.45 7.02 7.80
N LEU A 38 -12.50 6.22 8.28
CA LEU A 38 -11.08 6.60 8.31
C LEU A 38 -10.54 6.98 6.92
N THR A 39 -11.16 6.52 5.84
CA THR A 39 -10.81 6.88 4.45
C THR A 39 -11.28 8.28 4.03
N GLN A 40 -12.15 8.92 4.81
CA GLN A 40 -12.68 10.26 4.53
C GLN A 40 -12.06 11.36 5.40
N ILE A 41 -11.31 11.00 6.45
CA ILE A 41 -10.66 11.98 7.34
C ILE A 41 -9.26 12.36 6.84
N GLY A 42 -8.96 13.66 6.74
CA GLY A 42 -7.70 14.18 6.21
C GLY A 42 -6.54 14.29 7.22
N ASP A 43 -6.51 13.45 8.26
CA ASP A 43 -5.54 13.58 9.35
C ASP A 43 -4.42 12.53 9.33
N VAL A 44 -3.48 12.67 10.28
CA VAL A 44 -2.27 11.83 10.40
C VAL A 44 -2.55 10.32 10.48
N ARG A 45 -3.74 9.91 10.92
CA ARG A 45 -4.11 8.48 11.02
C ARG A 45 -4.18 7.82 9.66
N GLN A 46 -4.46 8.58 8.61
CA GLN A 46 -4.39 8.07 7.24
C GLN A 46 -2.97 7.73 6.80
N LEU A 47 -1.92 8.26 7.44
CA LEU A 47 -0.53 7.97 7.07
C LEU A 47 0.00 6.64 7.63
N ASP A 48 -0.81 5.87 8.38
CA ASP A 48 -0.42 4.55 8.89
C ASP A 48 -0.26 3.50 7.76
N PHE A 49 -0.80 3.76 6.55
CA PHE A 49 -0.53 2.90 5.39
C PHE A 49 0.96 2.76 5.10
N LEU A 50 1.77 3.80 5.32
CA LEU A 50 3.22 3.74 5.13
C LEU A 50 3.83 2.67 6.04
N ARG A 51 3.42 2.63 7.31
CA ARG A 51 3.90 1.60 8.24
C ARG A 51 3.40 0.21 7.87
N ALA A 52 2.15 0.11 7.42
CA ALA A 52 1.58 -1.16 7.00
C ALA A 52 2.32 -1.72 5.78
N PHE A 53 2.62 -0.90 4.79
CA PHE A 53 3.36 -1.33 3.61
C PHE A 53 4.85 -1.52 3.86
N ASP A 54 5.47 -0.74 4.74
CA ASP A 54 6.85 -1.02 5.21
C ASP A 54 6.93 -2.43 5.81
N GLN A 55 5.91 -2.85 6.59
CA GLN A 55 5.81 -4.21 7.11
C GLN A 55 5.60 -5.25 6.00
N VAL A 56 4.72 -4.98 5.03
CA VAL A 56 4.54 -5.88 3.86
C VAL A 56 5.86 -6.09 3.12
N ILE A 57 6.62 -5.03 2.86
CA ILE A 57 7.92 -5.12 2.16
C ILE A 57 8.91 -5.93 2.99
N ALA A 58 9.04 -5.62 4.28
CA ALA A 58 9.99 -6.30 5.16
C ALA A 58 9.69 -7.81 5.26
N GLU A 59 8.42 -8.18 5.47
CA GLU A 59 8.04 -9.59 5.58
C GLU A 59 8.12 -10.33 4.23
N THR A 60 7.80 -9.67 3.11
CA THR A 60 7.90 -10.26 1.76
C THR A 60 9.36 -10.45 1.35
N ALA A 61 10.26 -9.55 1.74
CA ALA A 61 11.69 -9.68 1.47
C ALA A 61 12.34 -10.85 2.22
N ALA A 62 11.74 -11.28 3.33
CA ALA A 62 12.18 -12.45 4.11
C ALA A 62 11.53 -13.76 3.64
N ASP A 63 10.67 -13.73 2.62
CA ASP A 63 9.98 -14.90 2.09
C ASP A 63 10.91 -15.76 1.22
N ARG A 64 10.62 -17.06 1.13
CA ARG A 64 11.32 -17.97 0.21
C ARG A 64 11.07 -17.61 -1.26
N ASP A 65 9.91 -17.05 -1.56
CA ASP A 65 9.48 -16.66 -2.91
C ASP A 65 9.63 -15.14 -3.12
N ALA A 66 10.52 -14.49 -2.35
CA ALA A 66 10.68 -13.03 -2.36
C ALA A 66 10.93 -12.45 -3.75
N GLU A 67 11.72 -13.12 -4.60
CA GLU A 67 12.03 -12.65 -5.96
C GLU A 67 10.78 -12.49 -6.83
N ASP A 68 9.80 -13.39 -6.68
CA ASP A 68 8.55 -13.35 -7.44
C ASP A 68 7.52 -12.39 -6.83
N LEU A 69 7.55 -12.23 -5.50
CA LEU A 69 6.52 -11.50 -4.76
C LEU A 69 6.84 -10.02 -4.56
N LEU A 70 8.12 -9.67 -4.36
CA LEU A 70 8.55 -8.29 -4.11
C LEU A 70 8.18 -7.31 -5.23
N PRO A 71 8.29 -7.64 -6.54
CA PRO A 71 7.89 -6.72 -7.61
C PRO A 71 6.43 -6.25 -7.46
N LYS A 72 5.53 -7.18 -7.13
CA LYS A 72 4.12 -6.88 -6.86
C LYS A 72 3.95 -6.01 -5.62
N ALA A 73 4.68 -6.30 -4.55
CA ALA A 73 4.60 -5.54 -3.29
C ALA A 73 5.07 -4.09 -3.48
N VAL A 74 6.23 -3.90 -4.14
CA VAL A 74 6.82 -2.59 -4.46
C VAL A 74 5.88 -1.78 -5.34
N ARG A 75 5.39 -2.34 -6.45
CA ARG A 75 4.44 -1.66 -7.34
C ARG A 75 3.16 -1.26 -6.61
N THR A 76 2.64 -2.13 -5.75
CA THR A 76 1.43 -1.83 -4.96
C THR A 76 1.66 -0.68 -3.99
N TYR A 77 2.82 -0.64 -3.33
CA TYR A 77 3.16 0.44 -2.41
C TYR A 77 3.30 1.78 -3.13
N CYS A 78 3.99 1.81 -4.28
CA CYS A 78 4.10 3.00 -5.13
C CYS A 78 2.73 3.52 -5.57
N ALA A 79 1.83 2.63 -6.01
CA ALA A 79 0.47 3.00 -6.40
C ALA A 79 -0.34 3.59 -5.24
N VAL A 80 -0.20 3.06 -4.02
CA VAL A 80 -0.89 3.60 -2.83
C VAL A 80 -0.31 4.97 -2.44
N ILE A 81 1.02 5.14 -2.47
CA ILE A 81 1.66 6.46 -2.25
C ILE A 81 1.14 7.47 -3.27
N ALA A 82 1.15 7.12 -4.57
CA ALA A 82 0.66 7.98 -5.64
C ALA A 82 -0.82 8.35 -5.46
N HIS A 83 -1.66 7.39 -5.04
CA HIS A 83 -3.06 7.64 -4.74
C HIS A 83 -3.24 8.70 -3.65
N HIS A 84 -2.48 8.61 -2.55
CA HIS A 84 -2.54 9.60 -1.48
C HIS A 84 -1.96 10.96 -1.91
N LEU A 85 -0.89 10.97 -2.71
CA LEU A 85 -0.33 12.20 -3.27
C LEU A 85 -1.29 12.89 -4.25
N GLY A 86 -2.07 12.13 -5.02
CA GLY A 86 -3.13 12.67 -5.90
C GLY A 86 -4.33 13.23 -5.14
N ALA A 87 -4.41 13.03 -3.83
CA ALA A 87 -5.48 13.52 -2.95
C ALA A 87 -4.98 14.49 -1.88
N LEU A 88 -3.85 15.16 -2.12
CA LEU A 88 -3.19 16.05 -1.15
C LEU A 88 -4.11 17.14 -0.58
N ASP A 89 -5.02 17.68 -1.39
CA ASP A 89 -5.94 18.76 -0.99
C ASP A 89 -6.93 18.35 0.13
N LYS A 90 -7.06 17.04 0.39
CA LYS A 90 -7.88 16.53 1.50
C LYS A 90 -7.17 16.61 2.85
N PHE A 91 -5.85 16.77 2.86
CA PHE A 91 -5.05 16.74 4.08
C PHE A 91 -4.80 18.15 4.62
N GLU A 92 -4.74 18.25 5.94
CA GLU A 92 -4.21 19.45 6.58
C GLU A 92 -2.78 19.74 6.08
N PRO A 93 -2.37 21.02 5.89
CA PRO A 93 -1.08 21.35 5.30
C PRO A 93 0.14 20.73 6.01
N ALA A 94 0.04 20.50 7.33
CA ALA A 94 1.08 19.78 8.07
C ALA A 94 1.14 18.29 7.72
N VAL A 95 -0.01 17.64 7.60
CA VAL A 95 -0.13 16.22 7.24
C VAL A 95 0.29 15.98 5.79
N ALA A 96 -0.06 16.89 4.87
CA ALA A 96 0.39 16.85 3.48
C ALA A 96 1.92 16.91 3.35
N ARG A 97 2.58 17.76 4.15
CA ARG A 97 4.06 17.83 4.19
C ARG A 97 4.65 16.55 4.77
N GLU A 98 4.04 16.01 5.82
CA GLU A 98 4.47 14.75 6.42
C GLU A 98 4.34 13.57 5.44
N LEU A 99 3.22 13.48 4.70
CA LEU A 99 3.02 12.48 3.64
C LEU A 99 4.13 12.54 2.60
N LYS A 100 4.47 13.73 2.09
CA LYS A 100 5.55 13.90 1.11
C LYS A 100 6.91 13.43 1.67
N SER A 101 7.25 13.88 2.88
CA SER A 101 8.52 13.55 3.52
C SER A 101 8.65 12.05 3.80
N ARG A 102 7.66 11.46 4.46
CA ARG A 102 7.68 10.03 4.82
C ARG A 102 7.51 9.13 3.59
N GLY A 103 6.73 9.56 2.60
CA GLY A 103 6.59 8.89 1.32
C GLY A 103 7.92 8.83 0.56
N ALA A 104 8.62 9.95 0.42
CA ALA A 104 9.96 9.98 -0.19
C ALA A 104 10.96 9.09 0.56
N ALA A 105 10.96 9.15 1.89
CA ALA A 105 11.79 8.28 2.71
C ALA A 105 11.45 6.78 2.53
N ALA A 106 10.16 6.43 2.38
CA ALA A 106 9.73 5.07 2.12
C ALA A 106 10.23 4.58 0.77
N LEU A 107 10.06 5.36 -0.31
CA LEU A 107 10.58 5.04 -1.64
C LEU A 107 12.10 4.82 -1.61
N GLY A 108 12.85 5.66 -0.89
CA GLY A 108 14.30 5.52 -0.74
C GLY A 108 14.76 4.26 0.01
N ARG A 109 13.87 3.56 0.73
CA ARG A 109 14.17 2.27 1.40
C ARG A 109 13.83 1.05 0.54
N LEU A 110 13.10 1.21 -0.57
CA LEU A 110 12.71 0.10 -1.42
C LEU A 110 13.92 -0.43 -2.22
N PRO A 111 13.89 -1.70 -2.68
CA PRO A 111 14.89 -2.18 -3.63
C PRO A 111 14.87 -1.32 -4.90
N GLN A 112 15.95 -0.55 -5.13
CA GLN A 112 15.94 0.53 -6.12
C GLN A 112 15.64 0.04 -7.55
N ARG A 113 16.18 -1.13 -7.93
CA ARG A 113 15.85 -1.75 -9.22
C ARG A 113 14.34 -1.98 -9.40
N LEU A 114 13.67 -2.54 -8.38
CA LEU A 114 12.23 -2.81 -8.45
C LEU A 114 11.41 -1.53 -8.37
N LEU A 115 11.93 -0.50 -7.69
CA LEU A 115 11.31 0.81 -7.67
C LEU A 115 11.32 1.44 -9.06
N ASP A 116 12.47 1.45 -9.73
CA ASP A 116 12.61 1.98 -11.09
C ASP A 116 11.66 1.25 -12.07
N GLU A 117 11.70 -0.09 -12.07
CA GLU A 117 10.79 -0.92 -12.88
C GLU A 117 9.30 -0.64 -12.59
N ALA A 118 8.95 -0.41 -11.31
CA ALA A 118 7.58 -0.11 -10.92
C ALA A 118 7.13 1.28 -11.38
N LEU A 119 8.00 2.30 -11.28
CA LEU A 119 7.71 3.67 -11.72
C LEU A 119 7.56 3.72 -13.25
N ASP A 120 8.47 3.10 -13.99
CA ASP A 120 8.41 3.02 -15.45
C ASP A 120 7.09 2.36 -15.92
N ALA A 121 6.66 1.30 -15.25
CA ALA A 121 5.43 0.59 -15.58
C ALA A 121 4.14 1.33 -15.17
N MET A 122 4.22 2.34 -14.30
CA MET A 122 3.06 3.12 -13.86
C MET A 122 2.70 4.26 -14.82
N ASP A 123 3.67 4.77 -15.58
CA ASP A 123 3.44 5.83 -16.58
C ASP A 123 2.89 5.31 -17.91
N VAL A 124 2.84 3.99 -18.11
CA VAL A 124 2.28 3.38 -19.32
C VAL A 124 0.76 3.57 -19.31
N THR A 125 0.26 4.44 -20.18
CA THR A 125 -1.18 4.58 -20.43
C THR A 125 -1.68 3.30 -21.11
N ARG A 126 -2.54 2.54 -20.42
CA ARG A 126 -3.20 1.33 -20.98
C ARG A 126 -4.59 1.65 -21.50
#